data_AF-A0A7C1IWG4-F1
#
_entry.id   AF-A0A7C1IWG4-F1
#
_cell.length_a   1.000
_cell.length_b   1.000
_cell.length_c   1.000
_cell.angle_alpha   90.00
_cell.angle_beta   90.00
_cell.angle_gamma   90.00
#
_symmetry.space_group_name_H-M   'P 1'
#
loop_
_entity.id
_entity.type
_entity.pdbx_description
1 polymer ?
#
loop_
_entity_poly.entity_id
_entity_poly.type
_entity_poly.pdbx_seq_one_letter_code
_entity_poly.pdbx_strand_id
1 'polypeptide(L)'
;AEYCAGYKNDSVGEMVLRDAAVKERLIPLDMLNGFNHLEEVYLAYKQSRSIFEYIDKRYGREKISEFIKYFSGDVSGPEMFKKILHKSPENFEKEWMLYLKKKYWAQVQGRDEPAKYGPYLTKNERAHIVHDQGAAISPDGGRIAFISTKDGYRDIYIMRHDGTNRKKVFSGLEFLEFEGFPISWEKDNRTIWFAAGERGIKKLYRGNIDTGNIEEYKIEGIEKLNSPEVSPDGKYAAFAGVVGGFSNIYVLEIESGRVKNMTDNVFENGSPGWSPCGKKIIFTEERNEYSRIAVLDAASGVKEYLTAAGPYDCLYPRFLSDDSMIFTSDRNGIFNLYAMDIETKQETRLTNVANGVFYPSVSDDFIIYSYYEDACYNIYKYLRGGEAEAAEEKEAESISFAEMTPVKGGDGEFLGHINEAAAKIIKKETEYVMEFSPDIVFALVGIGTDMGVTGGAYLTGSDMLGNHNAALIINAVPGYYSQYEFSYLYLELPFDMGLSLYYRQNTYKIYDVETGEFFSSLDSSQYGGIMQFSYPVGLYSRAGLN
;
A
#
# COMPACT_ATOMS: atom_id res chain seq x y z
N ALA A 1 -10.36 10.80 -1.22
CA ALA A 1 -9.01 10.50 -0.73
C ALA A 1 -7.99 10.56 -1.87
N GLU A 2 -8.01 9.60 -2.81
CA GLU A 2 -7.03 9.52 -3.92
C GLU A 2 -6.81 10.84 -4.70
N TYR A 3 -7.88 11.51 -5.15
CA TYR A 3 -7.76 12.80 -5.85
C TYR A 3 -7.12 13.90 -4.97
N CYS A 4 -7.42 13.91 -3.67
CA CYS A 4 -6.89 14.91 -2.74
C CYS A 4 -5.45 14.62 -2.29
N ALA A 5 -4.96 13.38 -2.46
CA ALA A 5 -3.60 13.02 -2.11
C ALA A 5 -2.56 13.75 -2.98
N GLY A 6 -2.98 14.31 -4.13
CA GLY A 6 -2.16 15.26 -4.87
C GLY A 6 -0.91 14.67 -5.51
N TYR A 7 -0.83 13.33 -5.63
CA TYR A 7 0.28 12.64 -6.29
C TYR A 7 0.51 13.21 -7.68
N LYS A 8 1.56 14.04 -7.80
CA LYS A 8 1.91 14.72 -9.06
C LYS A 8 2.41 13.73 -10.10
N ASN A 9 2.96 12.59 -9.67
CA ASN A 9 3.45 11.53 -10.54
C ASN A 9 3.04 10.15 -9.98
N ASP A 10 2.03 9.51 -10.57
CA ASP A 10 1.56 8.16 -10.20
C ASP A 10 1.66 7.25 -11.42
N SER A 11 2.89 6.99 -11.85
CA SER A 11 3.17 6.20 -13.06
C SER A 11 2.60 4.77 -12.99
N VAL A 12 2.50 4.19 -11.78
CA VAL A 12 1.87 2.88 -11.56
C VAL A 12 0.35 2.94 -11.73
N GLY A 13 -0.32 3.94 -11.15
CA GLY A 13 -1.75 4.15 -11.32
C GLY A 13 -2.12 4.47 -12.77
N GLU A 14 -1.31 5.29 -13.44
CA GLU A 14 -1.45 5.62 -14.87
C GLU A 14 -1.25 4.38 -15.76
N MET A 15 -0.34 3.47 -15.41
CA MET A 15 -0.15 2.21 -16.11
C MET A 15 -1.40 1.33 -16.06
N VAL A 16 -2.02 1.18 -14.88
CA VAL A 16 -3.24 0.36 -14.73
C VAL A 16 -4.40 0.96 -15.52
N LEU A 17 -4.56 2.29 -15.51
CA LEU A 17 -5.55 2.99 -16.31
C LEU A 17 -5.29 2.86 -17.81
N ARG A 18 -4.03 2.95 -18.25
CA ARG A 18 -3.63 2.80 -19.66
C ARG A 18 -3.94 1.42 -20.18
N ASP A 19 -3.51 0.37 -19.48
CA ASP A 19 -3.79 -1.01 -19.88
C ASP A 19 -5.31 -1.25 -19.97
N ALA A 20 -6.07 -0.72 -19.00
CA ALA A 20 -7.52 -0.84 -19.00
C ALA A 20 -8.19 -0.06 -20.16
N ALA A 21 -7.77 1.17 -20.43
CA ALA A 21 -8.37 2.00 -21.47
C ALA A 21 -8.08 1.46 -22.89
N VAL A 22 -6.84 0.99 -23.12
CA VAL A 22 -6.40 0.48 -24.43
C VAL A 22 -7.03 -0.88 -24.73
N LYS A 23 -7.19 -1.74 -23.72
CA LYS A 23 -7.81 -3.07 -23.88
C LYS A 23 -9.34 -3.07 -23.72
N GLU A 24 -9.96 -1.90 -23.63
CA GLU A 24 -11.43 -1.75 -23.45
C GLU A 24 -11.98 -2.43 -22.20
N ARG A 25 -11.24 -2.29 -21.10
CA ARG A 25 -11.42 -2.95 -19.81
C ARG A 25 -11.83 -2.00 -18.67
N LEU A 26 -12.13 -0.75 -18.98
CA LEU A 26 -12.61 0.23 -17.99
C LEU A 26 -13.90 -0.24 -17.33
N ILE A 27 -14.03 0.01 -16.03
CA ILE A 27 -15.19 -0.39 -15.23
C ILE A 27 -16.30 0.66 -15.47
N PRO A 28 -17.52 0.23 -15.86
CA PRO A 28 -18.69 1.10 -15.95
C PRO A 28 -18.95 1.86 -14.66
N LEU A 29 -19.43 3.10 -14.78
CA LEU A 29 -19.66 4.02 -13.67
C LEU A 29 -20.70 3.50 -12.67
N ASP A 30 -21.69 2.75 -13.14
CA ASP A 30 -22.73 2.13 -12.31
C ASP A 30 -22.21 0.99 -11.42
N MET A 31 -21.07 0.39 -11.77
CA MET A 31 -20.35 -0.61 -10.96
C MET A 31 -19.36 0.01 -9.97
N LEU A 32 -19.15 1.34 -9.99
CA LEU A 32 -18.25 2.02 -9.04
C LEU A 32 -18.93 2.42 -7.72
N ASN A 33 -20.17 1.98 -7.48
CA ASN A 33 -20.94 2.26 -6.25
C ASN A 33 -20.54 1.41 -5.03
N GLY A 34 -19.58 0.49 -5.19
CA GLY A 34 -18.97 -0.32 -4.15
C GLY A 34 -17.91 -1.25 -4.74
N PHE A 35 -16.95 -1.75 -3.94
CA PHE A 35 -15.80 -2.49 -4.48
C PHE A 35 -15.80 -3.99 -4.19
N ASN A 36 -16.70 -4.47 -3.31
CA ASN A 36 -16.71 -5.87 -2.88
C ASN A 36 -17.01 -6.88 -4.00
N HIS A 37 -17.59 -6.42 -5.10
CA HIS A 37 -17.94 -7.25 -6.26
C HIS A 37 -16.90 -7.17 -7.38
N LEU A 38 -15.87 -6.33 -7.24
CA LEU A 38 -14.89 -6.07 -8.28
C LEU A 38 -13.65 -6.95 -8.10
N GLU A 39 -13.22 -7.59 -9.18
CA GLU A 39 -11.95 -8.32 -9.20
C GLU A 39 -10.75 -7.37 -9.19
N GLU A 40 -10.86 -6.21 -9.86
CA GLU A 40 -9.80 -5.19 -9.96
C GLU A 40 -10.10 -3.97 -9.09
N VAL A 41 -10.11 -4.14 -7.77
CA VAL A 41 -10.36 -3.04 -6.81
C VAL A 41 -9.38 -1.87 -7.01
N TYR A 42 -8.10 -2.14 -7.28
CA TYR A 42 -7.10 -1.09 -7.53
C TYR A 42 -7.43 -0.25 -8.77
N LEU A 43 -7.88 -0.88 -9.86
CA LEU A 43 -8.34 -0.17 -11.07
C LEU A 43 -9.55 0.71 -10.75
N ALA A 44 -10.47 0.27 -9.88
CA ALA A 44 -11.61 1.06 -9.44
C ALA A 44 -11.19 2.34 -8.69
N TYR A 45 -10.20 2.25 -7.80
CA TYR A 45 -9.62 3.41 -7.12
C TYR A 45 -9.00 4.41 -8.11
N LYS A 46 -8.20 3.92 -9.06
CA LYS A 46 -7.55 4.78 -10.06
C LYS A 46 -8.54 5.40 -11.04
N GLN A 47 -9.60 4.68 -11.43
CA GLN A 47 -10.68 5.25 -12.24
C GLN A 47 -11.46 6.31 -11.48
N SER A 48 -11.78 6.06 -10.22
CA SER A 48 -12.46 7.04 -9.35
C SER A 48 -11.65 8.34 -9.27
N ARG A 49 -10.33 8.26 -9.04
CA ARG A 49 -9.42 9.41 -9.11
C ARG A 49 -9.49 10.11 -10.48
N SER A 50 -9.38 9.34 -11.56
CA SER A 50 -9.40 9.87 -12.93
C SER A 50 -10.71 10.60 -13.30
N ILE A 51 -11.85 10.15 -12.76
CA ILE A 51 -13.14 10.83 -12.92
C ILE A 51 -13.10 12.22 -12.30
N PHE A 52 -12.60 12.34 -11.07
CA PHE A 52 -12.45 13.65 -10.42
C PHE A 52 -11.46 14.55 -11.14
N GLU A 53 -10.33 14.02 -11.61
CA GLU A 53 -9.38 14.79 -12.42
C GLU A 53 -9.99 15.28 -13.75
N TYR A 54 -10.82 14.46 -14.38
CA TYR A 54 -11.55 14.86 -15.58
C TYR A 54 -12.58 15.95 -15.27
N ILE A 55 -13.29 15.84 -14.15
CA ILE A 55 -14.25 16.87 -13.70
C ILE A 55 -13.52 18.19 -13.45
N ASP A 56 -12.42 18.16 -12.70
CA ASP A 56 -11.58 19.33 -12.43
C ASP A 56 -11.13 20.02 -13.72
N LYS A 57 -10.49 19.26 -14.63
CA LYS A 57 -9.97 19.77 -15.90
C LYS A 57 -11.05 20.33 -16.82
N ARG A 58 -12.24 19.72 -16.84
CA ARG A 58 -13.28 20.04 -17.82
C ARG A 58 -14.32 21.03 -17.32
N TYR A 59 -14.67 20.94 -16.04
CA TYR A 59 -15.79 21.68 -15.43
C TYR A 59 -15.37 22.56 -14.25
N GLY A 60 -14.12 22.47 -13.79
CA GLY A 60 -13.58 23.26 -12.69
C GLY A 60 -13.64 22.52 -11.34
N ARG A 61 -12.64 22.81 -10.49
CA ARG A 61 -12.47 22.21 -9.16
C ARG A 61 -13.67 22.44 -8.24
N GLU A 62 -14.38 23.55 -8.41
CA GLU A 62 -15.59 23.88 -7.66
C GLU A 62 -16.69 22.82 -7.80
N LYS A 63 -16.76 22.14 -8.96
CA LYS A 63 -17.74 21.08 -9.18
C LYS A 63 -17.51 19.89 -8.29
N ILE A 64 -16.26 19.57 -7.97
CA ILE A 64 -15.93 18.50 -7.02
C ILE A 64 -16.49 18.83 -5.63
N SER A 65 -16.36 20.08 -5.19
CA SER A 65 -16.95 20.52 -3.92
C SER A 65 -18.47 20.44 -3.92
N GLU A 66 -19.13 20.78 -5.04
CA GLU A 66 -20.57 20.58 -5.20
C GLU A 66 -20.94 19.09 -5.08
N PHE A 67 -20.21 18.19 -5.76
CA PHE A 67 -20.45 16.74 -5.66
C PHE A 67 -20.38 16.27 -4.21
N ILE A 68 -19.31 16.60 -3.48
CA ILE A 68 -19.13 16.23 -2.07
C ILE A 68 -20.29 16.75 -1.20
N LYS A 69 -20.74 17.99 -1.42
CA LYS A 69 -21.86 18.59 -0.67
C LYS A 69 -23.20 17.88 -0.94
N TYR A 70 -23.43 17.38 -2.15
CA TYR A 70 -24.67 16.67 -2.47
C TYR A 70 -24.64 15.19 -2.07
N PHE A 71 -23.46 14.59 -1.99
CA PHE A 71 -23.28 13.24 -1.42
C PHE A 71 -23.74 13.15 0.05
N SER A 72 -23.67 14.23 0.82
CA SER A 72 -24.11 14.24 2.22
C SER A 72 -25.64 14.41 2.41
N GLY A 73 -26.43 14.50 1.33
CA GLY A 73 -27.83 14.94 1.39
C GLY A 73 -28.85 14.02 0.70
N ASP A 74 -28.59 12.71 0.63
CA ASP A 74 -29.48 11.68 0.05
C ASP A 74 -29.88 11.91 -1.44
N VAL A 75 -29.08 12.67 -2.21
CA VAL A 75 -29.29 12.80 -3.65
C VAL A 75 -28.68 11.60 -4.37
N SER A 76 -29.50 10.83 -5.08
CA SER A 76 -29.01 9.70 -5.90
C SER A 76 -27.95 10.15 -6.91
N GLY A 77 -26.93 9.31 -7.15
CA GLY A 77 -25.83 9.60 -8.07
C GLY A 77 -26.28 10.16 -9.44
N PRO A 78 -27.24 9.54 -10.15
CA PRO A 78 -27.70 10.05 -11.45
C PRO A 78 -28.26 11.46 -11.44
N GLU A 79 -28.96 11.84 -10.37
CA GLU A 79 -29.54 13.17 -10.24
C GLU A 79 -28.46 14.22 -9.97
N MET A 80 -27.36 13.82 -9.33
CA MET A 80 -26.20 14.65 -9.06
C MET A 80 -25.49 15.07 -10.36
N PHE A 81 -25.25 14.13 -11.28
CA PHE A 81 -24.68 14.43 -12.60
C PHE A 81 -25.53 15.43 -13.39
N LYS A 82 -26.87 15.28 -13.35
CA LYS A 82 -27.78 16.21 -14.02
C LYS A 82 -27.80 17.58 -13.36
N LYS A 83 -27.75 17.64 -12.04
CA LYS A 83 -27.84 18.90 -11.29
C LYS A 83 -26.54 19.73 -11.38
N ILE A 84 -25.40 19.07 -11.30
CA ILE A 84 -24.07 19.71 -11.19
C ILE A 84 -23.43 19.91 -12.57
N LEU A 85 -23.47 18.87 -13.41
CA LEU A 85 -22.80 18.85 -14.71
C LEU A 85 -23.78 19.03 -15.89
N HIS A 86 -25.09 19.14 -15.61
CA HIS A 86 -26.13 19.26 -16.63
C HIS A 86 -26.11 18.11 -17.66
N LYS A 87 -25.73 16.91 -17.21
CA LYS A 87 -25.58 15.70 -18.05
C LYS A 87 -26.12 14.46 -17.37
N SER A 88 -26.52 13.46 -18.16
CA SER A 88 -26.77 12.13 -17.63
C SER A 88 -25.44 11.40 -17.34
N PRO A 89 -25.41 10.45 -16.38
CA PRO A 89 -24.21 9.66 -16.09
C PRO A 89 -23.65 8.94 -17.32
N GLU A 90 -24.51 8.42 -18.20
CA GLU A 90 -24.11 7.63 -19.37
C GLU A 90 -23.41 8.52 -20.42
N ASN A 91 -23.88 9.76 -20.58
CA ASN A 91 -23.23 10.71 -21.49
C ASN A 91 -21.90 11.21 -20.92
N PHE A 92 -21.85 11.46 -19.60
CA PHE A 92 -20.60 11.79 -18.93
C PHE A 92 -19.57 10.66 -19.05
N GLU A 93 -19.98 9.42 -18.80
CA GLU A 93 -19.13 8.23 -18.88
C GLU A 93 -18.51 8.10 -20.28
N LYS A 94 -19.33 8.20 -21.34
CA LYS A 94 -18.82 8.15 -22.72
C LYS A 94 -17.77 9.22 -23.01
N GLU A 95 -17.98 10.45 -22.54
CA GLU A 95 -17.03 11.55 -22.70
C GLU A 95 -15.71 11.31 -21.95
N TRP A 96 -15.81 10.86 -20.70
CA TRP A 96 -14.66 10.54 -19.85
C TRP A 96 -13.86 9.35 -20.39
N MET A 97 -14.52 8.24 -20.75
CA MET A 97 -13.86 7.08 -21.33
C MET A 97 -13.20 7.41 -22.68
N LEU A 98 -13.84 8.23 -23.53
CA LEU A 98 -13.23 8.71 -24.76
C LEU A 98 -12.01 9.59 -24.49
N TYR A 99 -12.06 10.43 -23.46
CA TYR A 99 -10.91 11.22 -23.02
C TYR A 99 -9.74 10.31 -22.60
N LEU A 100 -9.98 9.26 -21.81
CA LEU A 100 -8.93 8.30 -21.42
C LEU A 100 -8.37 7.56 -22.62
N LYS A 101 -9.23 7.06 -23.52
CA LYS A 101 -8.78 6.42 -24.76
C LYS A 101 -7.85 7.36 -25.54
N LYS A 102 -8.25 8.61 -25.79
CA LYS A 102 -7.39 9.59 -26.49
C LYS A 102 -6.06 9.84 -25.79
N LYS A 103 -6.08 10.03 -24.46
CA LYS A 103 -4.88 10.23 -23.63
C LYS A 103 -3.91 9.05 -23.77
N TYR A 104 -4.41 7.83 -23.61
CA TYR A 104 -3.57 6.64 -23.51
C TYR A 104 -3.14 6.07 -24.86
N TRP A 105 -3.98 6.15 -25.90
CA TRP A 105 -3.55 5.77 -27.25
C TRP A 105 -2.39 6.62 -27.76
N ALA A 106 -2.37 7.91 -27.42
CA ALA A 106 -1.25 8.79 -27.74
C ALA A 106 0.04 8.39 -26.99
N GLN A 107 -0.06 7.89 -25.75
CA GLN A 107 1.10 7.43 -24.99
C GLN A 107 1.66 6.09 -25.48
N VAL A 108 0.80 5.19 -25.96
CA VAL A 108 1.20 3.87 -26.50
C VAL A 108 1.81 3.98 -27.89
N GLN A 109 1.47 5.02 -28.65
CA GLN A 109 2.00 5.24 -29.98
C GLN A 109 3.55 5.29 -29.98
N GLY A 110 4.18 4.43 -30.77
CA GLY A 110 5.64 4.35 -30.89
C GLY A 110 6.35 3.61 -29.75
N ARG A 111 5.60 2.96 -28.86
CA ARG A 111 6.13 2.06 -27.84
C ARG A 111 6.04 0.61 -28.28
N ASP A 112 6.93 -0.20 -27.74
CA ASP A 112 7.09 -1.60 -28.10
C ASP A 112 6.29 -2.53 -27.20
N GLU A 113 5.96 -3.70 -27.74
CA GLU A 113 5.56 -4.86 -26.94
C GLU A 113 6.80 -5.47 -26.26
N PRO A 114 6.69 -5.98 -25.03
CA PRO A 114 7.83 -6.57 -24.30
C PRO A 114 8.47 -7.73 -25.06
N ALA A 115 7.68 -8.46 -25.87
CA ALA A 115 8.15 -9.57 -26.71
C ALA A 115 9.21 -9.17 -27.74
N LYS A 116 9.35 -7.88 -28.07
CA LYS A 116 10.45 -7.35 -28.91
C LYS A 116 11.82 -7.59 -28.28
N TYR A 117 11.91 -7.50 -26.95
CA TYR A 117 13.16 -7.56 -26.20
C TYR A 117 13.54 -8.98 -25.76
N GLY A 118 12.56 -9.89 -25.75
CA GLY A 118 12.76 -11.31 -25.54
C GLY A 118 11.48 -12.03 -25.08
N PRO A 119 11.55 -13.35 -24.84
CA PRO A 119 10.37 -14.16 -24.57
C PRO A 119 9.79 -13.90 -23.18
N TYR A 120 8.49 -14.14 -23.03
CA TYR A 120 7.88 -14.30 -21.72
C TYR A 120 8.30 -15.64 -21.09
N LEU A 121 8.46 -15.65 -19.78
CA LEU A 121 8.64 -16.86 -18.96
C LEU A 121 7.32 -17.26 -18.28
N THR A 122 6.45 -16.28 -18.01
CA THR A 122 5.07 -16.50 -17.59
C THR A 122 4.13 -15.68 -18.46
N LYS A 123 2.97 -16.24 -18.80
CA LYS A 123 1.95 -15.56 -19.59
C LYS A 123 0.59 -15.85 -18.98
N ASN A 124 0.16 -14.95 -18.11
CA ASN A 124 -1.16 -14.93 -17.53
C ASN A 124 -1.99 -13.85 -18.24
N GLU A 125 -3.30 -14.08 -18.26
CA GLU A 125 -4.28 -13.25 -18.96
C GLU A 125 -5.46 -13.00 -18.02
N ARG A 126 -6.25 -11.97 -18.30
CA ARG A 126 -7.32 -11.47 -17.42
C ARG A 126 -8.32 -12.52 -16.95
N ALA A 127 -8.55 -13.57 -17.72
CA ALA A 127 -9.45 -14.66 -17.32
C ALA A 127 -9.11 -15.22 -15.93
N HIS A 128 -7.84 -15.17 -15.56
CA HIS A 128 -7.35 -15.46 -14.22
C HIS A 128 -6.27 -14.44 -13.86
N ILE A 129 -6.63 -13.39 -13.12
CA ILE A 129 -5.68 -12.34 -12.71
C ILE A 129 -4.59 -12.96 -11.83
N VAL A 130 -3.37 -12.99 -12.36
CA VAL A 130 -2.19 -13.51 -11.67
C VAL A 130 -1.09 -12.47 -11.69
N HIS A 131 -0.43 -12.32 -10.56
CA HIS A 131 0.73 -11.46 -10.41
C HIS A 131 1.95 -12.34 -10.15
N ASP A 132 2.74 -12.56 -11.20
CA ASP A 132 4.07 -13.19 -11.13
C ASP A 132 5.12 -12.06 -11.10
N GLN A 133 5.74 -11.83 -9.94
CA GLN A 133 6.63 -10.68 -9.69
C GLN A 133 7.81 -11.02 -8.78
N GLY A 134 8.73 -10.05 -8.63
CA GLY A 134 9.83 -10.13 -7.66
C GLY A 134 10.80 -11.26 -7.95
N ALA A 135 11.02 -11.55 -9.24
CA ALA A 135 11.80 -12.70 -9.66
C ALA A 135 13.30 -12.51 -9.42
N ALA A 136 13.98 -13.56 -8.94
CA ALA A 136 15.41 -13.59 -8.69
C ALA A 136 16.04 -14.80 -9.39
N ILE A 137 17.10 -14.56 -10.16
CA ILE A 137 17.88 -15.61 -10.84
C ILE A 137 18.87 -16.25 -9.84
N SER A 138 19.03 -17.57 -9.89
CA SER A 138 20.05 -18.27 -9.11
C SER A 138 21.47 -17.92 -9.59
N PRO A 139 22.49 -17.99 -8.73
CA PRO A 139 23.87 -17.66 -9.11
C PRO A 139 24.41 -18.41 -10.34
N ASP A 140 23.96 -19.64 -10.58
CA ASP A 140 24.31 -20.44 -11.76
C ASP A 140 23.50 -20.09 -13.03
N GLY A 141 22.55 -19.16 -12.95
CA GLY A 141 21.66 -18.77 -14.06
C GLY A 141 20.59 -19.82 -14.41
N GLY A 142 20.55 -20.96 -13.73
CA GLY A 142 19.75 -22.12 -14.11
C GLY A 142 18.29 -22.08 -13.65
N ARG A 143 18.03 -21.42 -12.51
CA ARG A 143 16.73 -21.38 -11.83
C ARG A 143 16.29 -19.94 -11.58
N ILE A 144 14.98 -19.76 -11.49
CA ILE A 144 14.35 -18.47 -11.17
C ILE A 144 13.36 -18.71 -10.03
N ALA A 145 13.52 -17.97 -8.94
CA ALA A 145 12.55 -17.89 -7.85
C ALA A 145 11.68 -16.65 -8.03
N PHE A 146 10.39 -16.74 -7.75
CA PHE A 146 9.47 -15.60 -7.88
C PHE A 146 8.24 -15.80 -7.00
N ILE A 147 7.54 -14.70 -6.71
CA ILE A 147 6.27 -14.73 -5.99
C ILE A 147 5.14 -14.78 -7.01
N SER A 148 4.14 -15.62 -6.73
CA SER A 148 2.95 -15.75 -7.59
C SER A 148 1.67 -15.81 -6.79
N THR A 149 0.62 -15.16 -7.30
CA THR A 149 -0.76 -15.25 -6.79
C THR A 149 -1.60 -16.33 -7.48
N LYS A 150 -1.00 -17.19 -8.31
CA LYS A 150 -1.72 -18.15 -9.16
C LYS A 150 -2.72 -19.04 -8.41
N ASP A 151 -2.41 -19.40 -7.17
CA ASP A 151 -3.24 -20.28 -6.33
C ASP A 151 -4.00 -19.50 -5.24
N GLY A 152 -4.28 -18.21 -5.48
CA GLY A 152 -5.08 -17.33 -4.62
C GLY A 152 -4.30 -16.63 -3.50
N TYR A 153 -3.24 -17.25 -3.00
CA TYR A 153 -2.30 -16.63 -2.05
C TYR A 153 -0.98 -16.28 -2.73
N ARG A 154 -0.23 -15.34 -2.13
CA ARG A 154 1.15 -15.05 -2.53
C ARG A 154 2.04 -16.16 -2.00
N ASP A 155 2.53 -17.00 -2.90
CA ASP A 155 3.42 -18.13 -2.61
C ASP A 155 4.71 -18.00 -3.41
N ILE A 156 5.76 -18.71 -3.00
CA ILE A 156 7.05 -18.73 -3.72
C ILE A 156 7.10 -19.92 -4.67
N TYR A 157 7.45 -19.63 -5.92
CA TYR A 157 7.60 -20.59 -7.00
C TYR A 157 9.03 -20.61 -7.53
N ILE A 158 9.42 -21.75 -8.11
CA ILE A 158 10.67 -21.94 -8.83
C ILE A 158 10.35 -22.40 -10.25
N MET A 159 11.08 -21.88 -11.23
CA MET A 159 11.09 -22.38 -12.60
C MET A 159 12.52 -22.46 -13.15
N ARG A 160 12.69 -23.11 -14.30
CA ARG A 160 13.92 -23.04 -15.09
C ARG A 160 14.02 -21.69 -15.81
N HIS A 161 15.23 -21.32 -16.24
CA HIS A 161 15.48 -20.08 -16.99
C HIS A 161 14.79 -19.97 -18.36
N ASP A 162 14.14 -21.04 -18.81
CA ASP A 162 13.33 -21.12 -20.04
C ASP A 162 11.81 -21.06 -19.75
N GLY A 163 11.42 -20.86 -18.48
CA GLY A 163 10.02 -20.82 -18.03
C GLY A 163 9.40 -22.19 -17.74
N THR A 164 10.12 -23.29 -18.00
CA THR A 164 9.60 -24.64 -17.78
C THR A 164 9.78 -25.10 -16.33
N ASN A 165 9.15 -26.23 -15.98
CA ASN A 165 9.21 -26.85 -14.65
C ASN A 165 8.83 -25.91 -13.50
N ARG A 166 7.80 -25.09 -13.72
CA ARG A 166 7.23 -24.22 -12.69
C ARG A 166 6.64 -25.05 -11.56
N LYS A 167 7.19 -24.92 -10.35
CA LYS A 167 6.74 -25.60 -9.13
C LYS A 167 6.57 -24.61 -7.99
N LYS A 168 5.52 -24.77 -7.18
CA LYS A 168 5.41 -24.10 -5.88
C LYS A 168 6.40 -24.75 -4.92
N VAL A 169 7.15 -23.95 -4.16
CA VAL A 169 8.12 -24.46 -3.17
C VAL A 169 7.76 -24.09 -1.74
N PHE A 170 7.25 -22.87 -1.51
CA PHE A 170 6.83 -22.42 -0.18
C PHE A 170 5.41 -21.85 -0.26
N SER A 171 4.57 -22.20 0.72
CA SER A 171 3.15 -21.83 0.75
C SER A 171 2.67 -21.43 2.13
N GLY A 172 1.55 -20.69 2.20
CA GLY A 172 0.93 -20.32 3.48
C GLY A 172 1.75 -19.27 4.24
N LEU A 173 2.48 -18.44 3.49
CA LEU A 173 3.29 -17.34 4.01
C LEU A 173 2.37 -16.12 4.21
N GLU A 174 2.19 -15.67 5.45
CA GLU A 174 1.48 -14.42 5.73
C GLU A 174 2.36 -13.23 5.29
N PHE A 175 1.76 -12.10 4.91
CA PHE A 175 2.46 -10.84 4.55
C PHE A 175 3.70 -10.99 3.66
N LEU A 176 3.70 -11.96 2.74
CA LEU A 176 4.65 -12.01 1.64
C LEU A 176 4.25 -10.91 0.64
N GLU A 177 5.10 -9.91 0.41
CA GLU A 177 4.74 -8.74 -0.40
C GLU A 177 5.77 -8.43 -1.49
N PHE A 178 5.31 -7.67 -2.48
CA PHE A 178 6.11 -7.23 -3.63
C PHE A 178 6.82 -5.89 -3.33
N GLU A 179 7.52 -5.83 -2.19
CA GLU A 179 8.32 -4.65 -1.80
C GLU A 179 9.79 -4.88 -2.16
N GLY A 180 10.33 -4.02 -3.03
CA GLY A 180 11.72 -4.10 -3.47
C GLY A 180 12.08 -5.45 -4.09
N PHE A 181 13.16 -6.07 -3.61
CA PHE A 181 13.64 -7.38 -4.09
C PHE A 181 13.33 -8.48 -3.08
N PRO A 182 12.17 -9.13 -3.15
CA PRO A 182 11.67 -9.94 -2.04
C PRO A 182 12.40 -11.27 -1.85
N ILE A 183 13.23 -11.69 -2.81
CA ILE A 183 13.94 -12.97 -2.80
C ILE A 183 15.41 -12.75 -3.16
N SER A 184 16.30 -13.36 -2.39
CA SER A 184 17.74 -13.48 -2.72
C SER A 184 18.20 -14.92 -2.62
N TRP A 185 19.10 -15.32 -3.52
CA TRP A 185 19.70 -16.64 -3.52
C TRP A 185 21.01 -16.69 -2.73
N GLU A 186 21.31 -17.85 -2.17
CA GLU A 186 22.67 -18.20 -1.78
C GLU A 186 23.45 -18.85 -2.94
N LYS A 187 24.78 -18.85 -2.82
CA LYS A 187 25.72 -19.46 -3.77
C LYS A 187 25.52 -20.96 -4.04
N ASP A 188 24.74 -21.65 -3.20
CA ASP A 188 24.48 -23.08 -3.31
C ASP A 188 23.41 -23.43 -4.37
N ASN A 189 22.74 -22.42 -4.94
CA ASN A 189 21.63 -22.55 -5.91
C ASN A 189 20.43 -23.37 -5.39
N ARG A 190 20.29 -23.47 -4.06
CA ARG A 190 19.25 -24.26 -3.38
C ARG A 190 18.61 -23.51 -2.22
N THR A 191 19.30 -22.55 -1.65
CA THR A 191 18.82 -21.78 -0.50
C THR A 191 18.45 -20.37 -0.95
N ILE A 192 17.30 -19.90 -0.49
CA ILE A 192 16.83 -18.54 -0.71
C ILE A 192 16.47 -17.85 0.60
N TRP A 193 16.66 -16.54 0.62
CA TRP A 193 16.26 -15.64 1.68
C TRP A 193 15.06 -14.83 1.22
N PHE A 194 14.08 -14.67 2.11
CA PHE A 194 12.87 -13.88 1.83
C PHE A 194 12.26 -13.35 3.13
N ALA A 195 11.51 -12.26 3.03
CA ALA A 195 10.75 -11.72 4.14
C ALA A 195 9.28 -12.17 4.05
N ALA A 196 8.74 -12.67 5.15
CA ALA A 196 7.32 -13.00 5.28
C ALA A 196 6.84 -12.61 6.67
N GLY A 197 5.55 -12.37 6.83
CA GLY A 197 4.95 -12.08 8.11
C GLY A 197 4.63 -13.32 8.93
N GLU A 198 4.63 -13.12 10.23
CA GLU A 198 4.00 -14.01 11.19
C GLU A 198 3.32 -13.13 12.25
N ARG A 199 1.99 -13.24 12.41
CA ARG A 199 1.21 -12.46 13.40
C ARG A 199 1.39 -10.94 13.25
N GLY A 200 1.46 -10.46 12.00
CA GLY A 200 1.56 -9.03 11.68
C GLY A 200 2.97 -8.43 11.72
N ILE A 201 4.00 -9.23 11.99
CA ILE A 201 5.41 -8.78 12.00
C ILE A 201 6.16 -9.47 10.86
N LYS A 202 6.79 -8.69 9.97
CA LYS A 202 7.67 -9.23 8.90
C LYS A 202 8.97 -9.72 9.52
N LYS A 203 9.30 -10.98 9.26
CA LYS A 203 10.51 -11.68 9.69
C LYS A 203 11.31 -12.13 8.48
N LEU A 204 12.61 -12.34 8.69
CA LEU A 204 13.50 -12.89 7.68
C LEU A 204 13.50 -14.42 7.78
N TYR A 205 13.36 -15.07 6.63
CA TYR A 205 13.40 -16.52 6.52
C TYR A 205 14.49 -16.95 5.55
N ARG A 206 15.08 -18.10 5.86
CA ARG A 206 16.03 -18.83 5.03
C ARG A 206 15.42 -20.18 4.69
N GLY A 207 15.29 -20.50 3.41
CA GLY A 207 14.57 -21.68 2.96
C GLY A 207 15.31 -22.48 1.89
N ASN A 208 15.28 -23.81 2.01
CA ASN A 208 15.85 -24.72 1.02
C ASN A 208 14.76 -25.22 0.05
N ILE A 209 14.91 -24.93 -1.24
CA ILE A 209 13.90 -25.20 -2.27
C ILE A 209 13.81 -26.67 -2.71
N ASP A 210 14.81 -27.49 -2.34
CA ASP A 210 14.81 -28.91 -2.66
C ASP A 210 14.11 -29.72 -1.55
N THR A 211 14.29 -29.34 -0.28
CA THR A 211 13.65 -30.03 0.86
C THR A 211 12.31 -29.43 1.26
N GLY A 212 12.05 -28.16 0.94
CA GLY A 212 10.87 -27.42 1.41
C GLY A 212 11.01 -26.87 2.83
N ASN A 213 12.18 -27.03 3.47
CA ASN A 213 12.40 -26.54 4.83
C ASN A 213 12.61 -25.03 4.83
N ILE A 214 11.98 -24.36 5.80
CA ILE A 214 12.11 -22.92 6.05
C ILE A 214 12.49 -22.75 7.52
N GLU A 215 13.51 -21.92 7.78
CA GLU A 215 13.93 -21.51 9.12
C GLU A 215 13.80 -19.98 9.26
N GLU A 216 13.29 -19.53 10.41
CA GLU A 216 13.32 -18.11 10.78
C GLU A 216 14.75 -17.70 11.13
N TYR A 217 15.24 -16.65 10.50
CA TYR A 217 16.51 -16.01 10.86
C TYR A 217 16.23 -14.79 11.73
N LYS A 218 16.48 -14.92 13.03
CA LYS A 218 16.17 -13.87 14.01
C LYS A 218 17.15 -12.71 13.91
N ILE A 219 16.62 -11.51 13.75
CA ILE A 219 17.36 -10.25 13.79
C ILE A 219 16.84 -9.42 14.95
N GLU A 220 17.72 -9.08 15.89
CA GLU A 220 17.36 -8.22 17.02
C GLU A 220 17.41 -6.74 16.63
N GLY A 221 16.50 -5.94 17.21
CA GLY A 221 16.51 -4.49 17.06
C GLY A 221 15.96 -3.95 15.74
N ILE A 222 15.29 -4.78 14.93
CA ILE A 222 14.63 -4.38 13.68
C ILE A 222 13.13 -4.63 13.80
N GLU A 223 12.31 -3.60 13.59
CA GLU A 223 10.84 -3.68 13.76
C GLU A 223 10.15 -4.34 12.56
N LYS A 224 10.60 -3.97 11.35
CA LYS A 224 10.16 -4.53 10.07
C LYS A 224 11.36 -4.61 9.12
N LEU A 225 11.36 -5.59 8.23
CA LEU A 225 12.38 -5.71 7.19
C LEU A 225 11.79 -6.23 5.88
N ASN A 226 12.46 -5.90 4.78
CA ASN A 226 12.19 -6.42 3.45
C ASN A 226 13.48 -6.42 2.60
N SER A 227 13.34 -6.81 1.32
CA SER A 227 14.40 -6.73 0.32
C SER A 227 15.76 -7.34 0.72
N PRO A 228 15.83 -8.59 1.21
CA PRO A 228 17.11 -9.18 1.56
C PRO A 228 17.95 -9.43 0.31
N GLU A 229 19.26 -9.14 0.38
CA GLU A 229 20.23 -9.50 -0.64
C GLU A 229 21.51 -10.06 -0.01
N VAL A 230 21.80 -11.32 -0.32
CA VAL A 230 23.00 -12.03 0.14
C VAL A 230 24.20 -11.59 -0.69
N SER A 231 25.29 -11.26 -0.02
CA SER A 231 26.57 -10.92 -0.64
C SER A 231 27.15 -12.07 -1.48
N PRO A 232 27.95 -11.80 -2.53
CA PRO A 232 28.51 -12.84 -3.39
C PRO A 232 29.32 -13.93 -2.68
N ASP A 233 29.97 -13.60 -1.55
CA ASP A 233 30.75 -14.57 -0.77
C ASP A 233 29.88 -15.42 0.20
N GLY A 234 28.63 -15.00 0.42
CA GLY A 234 27.65 -15.61 1.30
C GLY A 234 27.89 -15.35 2.79
N LYS A 235 28.72 -14.38 3.16
CA LYS A 235 29.02 -14.06 4.58
C LYS A 235 28.15 -12.94 5.13
N TYR A 236 27.66 -12.07 4.26
CA TYR A 236 26.82 -10.93 4.61
C TYR A 236 25.48 -10.97 3.90
N ALA A 237 24.48 -10.32 4.48
CA ALA A 237 23.22 -9.98 3.83
C ALA A 237 22.90 -8.50 4.05
N ALA A 238 22.57 -7.78 2.98
CA ALA A 238 22.01 -6.44 3.06
C ALA A 238 20.47 -6.54 3.08
N PHE A 239 19.79 -5.64 3.77
CA PHE A 239 18.33 -5.57 3.76
C PHE A 239 17.87 -4.16 4.10
N ALA A 240 16.65 -3.82 3.71
CA ALA A 240 16.00 -2.60 4.20
C ALA A 240 15.24 -2.92 5.49
N GLY A 241 15.48 -2.13 6.53
CA GLY A 241 14.93 -2.34 7.87
C GLY A 241 14.35 -1.06 8.44
N VAL A 242 13.31 -1.19 9.25
CA VAL A 242 12.65 -0.08 9.93
C VAL A 242 13.01 -0.09 11.40
N VAL A 243 13.50 1.04 11.90
CA VAL A 243 13.74 1.30 13.31
C VAL A 243 13.30 2.74 13.60
N GLY A 244 12.43 2.93 14.59
CA GLY A 244 11.94 4.27 14.96
C GLY A 244 11.18 4.97 13.81
N GLY A 245 10.55 4.19 12.93
CA GLY A 245 9.80 4.70 11.78
C GLY A 245 10.61 5.06 10.54
N PHE A 246 11.94 4.94 10.56
CA PHE A 246 12.81 5.23 9.40
C PHE A 246 13.29 3.93 8.74
N SER A 247 13.14 3.85 7.42
CA SER A 247 13.66 2.73 6.62
C SER A 247 15.11 2.99 6.20
N ASN A 248 16.03 2.17 6.70
CA ASN A 248 17.46 2.27 6.43
C ASN A 248 18.00 0.97 5.83
N ILE A 249 19.17 1.04 5.18
CA ILE A 249 19.91 -0.14 4.73
C ILE A 249 20.76 -0.66 5.88
N TYR A 250 20.59 -1.94 6.19
CA TYR A 250 21.37 -2.66 7.20
C TYR A 250 22.19 -3.76 6.54
N VAL A 251 23.33 -4.07 7.14
CA VAL A 251 24.17 -5.22 6.78
C VAL A 251 24.26 -6.16 7.97
N LEU A 252 23.83 -7.40 7.75
CA LEU A 252 23.95 -8.54 8.65
C LEU A 252 25.20 -9.35 8.30
N GLU A 253 26.00 -9.67 9.30
CA GLU A 253 27.03 -10.71 9.23
C GLU A 253 26.42 -12.06 9.65
N ILE A 254 26.29 -12.98 8.70
CA ILE A 254 25.45 -14.18 8.82
C ILE A 254 25.94 -15.14 9.90
N GLU A 255 27.26 -15.30 10.07
CA GLU A 255 27.84 -16.22 11.06
C GLU A 255 27.70 -15.70 12.49
N SER A 256 27.90 -14.39 12.69
CA SER A 256 27.88 -13.77 14.03
C SER A 256 26.50 -13.26 14.44
N GLY A 257 25.58 -13.06 13.49
CA GLY A 257 24.29 -12.41 13.72
C GLY A 257 24.37 -10.89 13.90
N ARG A 258 25.56 -10.30 13.74
CA ARG A 258 25.79 -8.86 13.99
C ARG A 258 25.17 -8.02 12.87
N VAL A 259 24.40 -7.02 13.25
CA VAL A 259 23.77 -6.06 12.33
C VAL A 259 24.41 -4.68 12.46
N LYS A 260 24.62 -4.01 11.33
CA LYS A 260 25.12 -2.63 11.24
C LYS A 260 24.19 -1.79 10.37
N ASN A 261 23.76 -0.63 10.86
CA ASN A 261 23.07 0.38 10.05
C ASN A 261 24.08 1.09 9.13
N MET A 262 23.79 1.14 7.84
CA MET A 262 24.66 1.73 6.81
C MET A 262 24.19 3.09 6.31
N THR A 263 22.92 3.45 6.53
CA THR A 263 22.34 4.68 5.98
C THR A 263 21.55 5.46 7.02
N ASP A 264 22.05 5.56 8.25
CA ASP A 264 21.39 6.21 9.40
C ASP A 264 20.95 7.67 9.11
N ASN A 265 19.77 7.81 8.52
CA ASN A 265 19.20 9.06 8.05
C ASN A 265 17.66 9.03 8.09
N VAL A 266 17.04 10.17 7.76
CA VAL A 266 15.58 10.36 7.84
C VAL A 266 14.85 10.06 6.53
N PHE A 267 15.57 9.64 5.50
CA PHE A 267 15.01 9.31 4.19
C PHE A 267 14.62 7.83 4.13
N GLU A 268 13.71 7.50 3.23
CA GLU A 268 13.30 6.11 3.04
C GLU A 268 14.27 5.41 2.09
N ASN A 269 14.99 4.42 2.61
CA ASN A 269 15.95 3.62 1.86
C ASN A 269 15.41 2.21 1.62
N GLY A 270 15.61 1.67 0.43
CA GLY A 270 15.08 0.38 0.02
C GLY A 270 15.85 -0.30 -1.11
N SER A 271 15.48 -1.56 -1.40
CA SER A 271 15.99 -2.34 -2.54
C SER A 271 17.53 -2.37 -2.65
N PRO A 272 18.27 -2.78 -1.59
CA PRO A 272 19.72 -2.85 -1.66
C PRO A 272 20.18 -3.93 -2.65
N GLY A 273 21.36 -3.73 -3.25
CA GLY A 273 22.04 -4.71 -4.08
C GLY A 273 23.56 -4.69 -3.95
N TRP A 274 24.19 -5.86 -3.86
CA TRP A 274 25.64 -6.03 -3.72
C TRP A 274 26.35 -5.98 -5.07
N SER A 275 27.52 -5.34 -5.10
CA SER A 275 28.42 -5.44 -6.25
C SER A 275 28.98 -6.86 -6.39
N PRO A 276 29.28 -7.34 -7.61
CA PRO A 276 29.88 -8.65 -7.82
C PRO A 276 31.15 -8.91 -6.99
N CYS A 277 31.99 -7.88 -6.79
CA CYS A 277 33.16 -7.99 -5.92
C CYS A 277 32.88 -7.86 -4.41
N GLY A 278 31.64 -7.61 -4.00
CA GLY A 278 31.22 -7.49 -2.59
C GLY A 278 31.70 -6.22 -1.88
N LYS A 279 32.18 -5.20 -2.59
CA LYS A 279 32.74 -3.98 -1.98
C LYS A 279 31.75 -2.82 -1.91
N LYS A 280 30.70 -2.83 -2.73
CA LYS A 280 29.72 -1.75 -2.81
C LYS A 280 28.31 -2.28 -2.63
N ILE A 281 27.43 -1.42 -2.13
CA ILE A 281 25.98 -1.65 -2.05
C ILE A 281 25.29 -0.50 -2.79
N ILE A 282 24.47 -0.80 -3.79
CA ILE A 282 23.55 0.15 -4.42
C ILE A 282 22.18 0.04 -3.77
N PHE A 283 21.41 1.12 -3.74
CA PHE A 283 20.07 1.12 -3.16
C PHE A 283 19.26 2.31 -3.69
N THR A 284 17.94 2.21 -3.50
CA THR A 284 17.01 3.31 -3.73
C THR A 284 16.89 4.16 -2.47
N GLU A 285 16.96 5.49 -2.61
CA GLU A 285 16.67 6.45 -1.54
C GLU A 285 15.59 7.43 -2.03
N GLU A 286 14.47 7.50 -1.31
CA GLU A 286 13.38 8.44 -1.59
C GLU A 286 13.61 9.77 -0.87
N ARG A 287 13.60 10.86 -1.64
CA ARG A 287 13.73 12.21 -1.12
C ARG A 287 12.83 13.17 -1.89
N ASN A 288 12.02 13.95 -1.16
CA ASN A 288 11.13 14.95 -1.73
C ASN A 288 10.19 14.36 -2.81
N GLU A 289 9.49 13.26 -2.48
CA GLU A 289 8.53 12.55 -3.35
C GLU A 289 9.13 11.76 -4.51
N TYR A 290 10.45 11.78 -4.72
CA TYR A 290 11.10 11.05 -5.82
C TYR A 290 12.27 10.19 -5.33
N SER A 291 12.38 9.01 -5.94
CA SER A 291 13.43 8.04 -5.67
C SER A 291 14.66 8.21 -6.54
N ARG A 292 15.84 8.13 -5.91
CA ARG A 292 17.14 8.19 -6.58
C ARG A 292 17.96 6.94 -6.25
N ILE A 293 18.96 6.67 -7.09
CA ILE A 293 19.89 5.56 -6.84
C ILE A 293 21.15 6.11 -6.19
N ALA A 294 21.51 5.52 -5.07
CA ALA A 294 22.75 5.76 -4.37
C ALA A 294 23.61 4.49 -4.35
N VAL A 295 24.91 4.68 -4.17
CA VAL A 295 25.87 3.62 -3.88
C VAL A 295 26.64 3.98 -2.62
N LEU A 296 26.95 2.98 -1.81
CA LEU A 296 27.85 3.10 -0.68
C LEU A 296 28.98 2.08 -0.76
N ASP A 297 30.14 2.47 -0.24
CA ASP A 297 31.25 1.55 0.01
C ASP A 297 30.98 0.75 1.30
N ALA A 298 30.99 -0.57 1.20
CA ALA A 298 30.57 -1.45 2.30
C ALA A 298 31.49 -1.39 3.53
N ALA A 299 32.78 -1.04 3.33
CA ALA A 299 33.76 -0.97 4.41
C ALA A 299 33.70 0.38 5.14
N SER A 300 33.75 1.46 4.38
CA SER A 300 33.83 2.83 4.91
C SER A 300 32.47 3.47 5.18
N GLY A 301 31.40 3.00 4.51
CA GLY A 301 30.07 3.61 4.56
C GLY A 301 29.94 4.91 3.76
N VAL A 302 30.96 5.29 2.97
CA VAL A 302 30.90 6.49 2.13
C VAL A 302 29.84 6.32 1.06
N LYS A 303 28.87 7.24 1.01
CA LYS A 303 27.73 7.27 0.08
C LYS A 303 27.92 8.31 -1.04
N GLU A 304 27.53 7.98 -2.26
CA GLU A 304 27.32 8.93 -3.36
C GLU A 304 26.04 8.60 -4.16
N TYR A 305 25.49 9.59 -4.87
CA TYR A 305 24.38 9.35 -5.80
C TYR A 305 24.87 9.00 -7.19
N LEU A 306 24.24 8.00 -7.81
CA LEU A 306 24.50 7.60 -9.18
C LEU A 306 23.59 8.33 -10.18
N THR A 307 22.32 8.54 -9.83
CA THR A 307 21.37 9.23 -10.70
C THR A 307 21.16 10.70 -10.31
N ALA A 308 20.85 11.52 -11.31
CA ALA A 308 20.47 12.92 -11.11
C ALA A 308 19.17 13.03 -10.32
N ALA A 309 18.94 14.20 -9.71
CA ALA A 309 17.63 14.53 -9.17
C ALA A 309 16.71 14.99 -10.30
N GLY A 310 15.44 14.59 -10.26
CA GLY A 310 14.45 15.00 -11.24
C GLY A 310 13.04 14.62 -10.80
N PRO A 311 12.00 15.09 -11.53
CA PRO A 311 10.61 14.77 -11.24
C PRO A 311 10.24 13.39 -11.80
N TYR A 312 11.04 12.39 -11.47
CA TYR A 312 10.92 11.01 -11.91
C TYR A 312 11.61 10.09 -10.91
N ASP A 313 11.17 8.85 -10.87
CA ASP A 313 11.71 7.83 -10.01
C ASP A 313 12.82 7.02 -10.72
N CYS A 314 13.83 6.64 -9.94
CA CYS A 314 14.79 5.61 -10.28
C CYS A 314 14.72 4.51 -9.21
N LEU A 315 14.23 3.34 -9.58
CA LEU A 315 13.90 2.24 -8.67
C LEU A 315 14.62 0.94 -9.05
N TYR A 316 14.72 0.04 -8.07
CA TYR A 316 15.17 -1.34 -8.22
C TYR A 316 16.53 -1.47 -8.92
N PRO A 317 17.60 -0.86 -8.37
CA PRO A 317 18.92 -0.94 -8.97
C PRO A 317 19.56 -2.33 -8.78
N ARG A 318 20.24 -2.85 -9.80
CA ARG A 318 21.09 -4.05 -9.73
C ARG A 318 22.40 -3.84 -10.43
N PHE A 319 23.49 -4.38 -9.89
CA PHE A 319 24.76 -4.38 -10.60
C PHE A 319 24.67 -5.31 -11.82
N LEU A 320 25.22 -4.82 -12.93
CA LEU A 320 25.43 -5.58 -14.16
C LEU A 320 26.87 -6.11 -14.20
N SER A 321 27.81 -5.31 -13.72
CA SER A 321 29.21 -5.64 -13.41
C SER A 321 29.67 -4.77 -12.23
N ASP A 322 30.93 -4.80 -11.83
CA ASP A 322 31.43 -3.88 -10.80
C ASP A 322 31.43 -2.40 -11.24
N ASP A 323 31.39 -2.15 -12.55
CA ASP A 323 31.48 -0.82 -13.16
C ASP A 323 30.18 -0.37 -13.85
N SER A 324 29.15 -1.23 -13.88
CA SER A 324 27.88 -0.93 -14.53
C SER A 324 26.69 -1.44 -13.73
N MET A 325 25.54 -0.79 -13.90
CA MET A 325 24.29 -1.17 -13.25
C MET A 325 23.11 -1.11 -14.21
N ILE A 326 22.01 -1.73 -13.80
CA ILE A 326 20.70 -1.54 -14.39
C ILE A 326 19.71 -1.05 -13.33
N PHE A 327 18.66 -0.37 -13.78
CA PHE A 327 17.59 0.12 -12.92
C PHE A 327 16.34 0.42 -13.74
N THR A 328 15.24 0.68 -13.06
CA THR A 328 13.98 1.10 -13.70
C THR A 328 13.75 2.59 -13.47
N SER A 329 13.25 3.31 -14.47
CA SER A 329 12.91 4.72 -14.33
C SER A 329 11.71 5.11 -15.17
N ASP A 330 10.86 5.98 -14.62
CA ASP A 330 9.65 6.48 -15.27
C ASP A 330 9.82 7.86 -15.90
N ARG A 331 11.06 8.33 -16.11
CA ARG A 331 11.37 9.64 -16.69
C ARG A 331 10.66 9.99 -18.00
N ASN A 332 10.22 8.99 -18.78
CA ASN A 332 9.40 9.18 -20.00
C ASN A 332 7.89 8.96 -19.77
N GLY A 333 7.44 9.03 -18.51
CA GLY A 333 6.09 8.73 -18.03
C GLY A 333 5.77 7.24 -17.87
N ILE A 334 6.72 6.32 -18.14
CA ILE A 334 6.56 4.87 -17.99
C ILE A 334 7.85 4.26 -17.47
N PHE A 335 7.76 3.42 -16.44
CA PHE A 335 8.89 2.64 -15.96
C PHE A 335 9.48 1.78 -17.08
N ASN A 336 10.69 2.11 -17.49
CA ASN A 336 11.49 1.38 -18.47
C ASN A 336 12.81 0.94 -17.84
N LEU A 337 13.45 -0.05 -18.45
CA LEU A 337 14.76 -0.53 -18.01
C LEU A 337 15.86 0.35 -18.59
N TYR A 338 16.80 0.77 -17.75
CA TYR A 338 17.98 1.56 -18.10
C TYR A 338 19.23 0.82 -17.63
N ALA A 339 20.32 0.98 -18.38
CA ALA A 339 21.68 0.63 -17.98
C ALA A 339 22.49 1.90 -17.75
N MET A 340 23.43 1.87 -16.82
CA MET A 340 24.37 2.96 -16.56
C MET A 340 25.78 2.42 -16.37
N ASP A 341 26.76 3.08 -16.98
CA ASP A 341 28.16 3.00 -16.60
C ASP A 341 28.42 3.89 -15.38
N ILE A 342 28.90 3.30 -14.29
CA ILE A 342 28.97 3.94 -12.97
C ILE A 342 30.05 5.02 -12.92
N GLU A 343 31.14 4.88 -13.67
CA GLU A 343 32.25 5.84 -13.67
C GLU A 343 31.90 7.07 -14.51
N THR A 344 31.47 6.85 -15.75
CA THR A 344 31.15 7.93 -16.70
C THR A 344 29.77 8.53 -16.47
N LYS A 345 28.90 7.85 -15.70
CA LYS A 345 27.48 8.15 -15.53
C LYS A 345 26.69 8.14 -16.85
N GLN A 346 27.22 7.49 -17.89
CA GLN A 346 26.53 7.37 -19.16
C GLN A 346 25.38 6.38 -19.03
N GLU A 347 24.19 6.81 -19.43
CA GLU A 347 22.97 6.00 -19.37
C GLU A 347 22.52 5.54 -20.77
N THR A 348 21.93 4.35 -20.84
CA THR A 348 21.30 3.80 -22.05
C THR A 348 19.95 3.22 -21.70
N ARG A 349 18.91 3.55 -22.46
CA ARG A 349 17.58 2.98 -22.29
C ARG A 349 17.50 1.63 -23.00
N LEU A 350 17.23 0.57 -22.24
CA LEU A 350 17.14 -0.78 -22.77
C LEU A 350 15.73 -1.13 -23.28
N THR A 351 14.69 -0.52 -22.71
CA THR A 351 13.30 -0.76 -23.15
C THR A 351 12.54 0.54 -23.39
N ASN A 352 11.56 0.50 -24.29
CA ASN A 352 10.58 1.54 -24.53
C ASN A 352 9.18 0.93 -24.66
N VAL A 353 8.73 0.26 -23.60
CA VAL A 353 7.49 -0.52 -23.59
C VAL A 353 6.25 0.31 -23.30
N ALA A 354 5.09 -0.20 -23.73
CA ALA A 354 3.79 0.46 -23.56
C ALA A 354 3.27 0.47 -22.11
N ASN A 355 3.69 -0.46 -21.25
CA ASN A 355 3.41 -0.48 -19.81
C ASN A 355 4.71 -0.53 -18.99
N GLY A 356 4.62 -0.60 -17.66
CA GLY A 356 5.81 -0.52 -16.80
C GLY A 356 6.61 -1.83 -16.69
N VAL A 357 7.93 -1.68 -16.61
CA VAL A 357 8.92 -2.72 -16.26
C VAL A 357 9.35 -2.57 -14.80
N PHE A 358 9.40 -3.67 -14.05
CA PHE A 358 9.72 -3.67 -12.62
C PHE A 358 10.61 -4.85 -12.21
N TYR A 359 11.26 -4.72 -11.05
CA TYR A 359 12.02 -5.80 -10.39
C TYR A 359 13.01 -6.54 -11.30
N PRO A 360 13.99 -5.84 -11.93
CA PRO A 360 14.96 -6.51 -12.76
C PRO A 360 15.88 -7.43 -11.93
N SER A 361 16.24 -8.58 -12.49
CA SER A 361 17.25 -9.49 -11.95
C SER A 361 18.23 -9.91 -13.05
N VAL A 362 19.50 -10.06 -12.68
CA VAL A 362 20.65 -10.09 -13.58
C VAL A 362 21.35 -11.43 -13.50
N SER A 363 21.67 -12.01 -14.65
CA SER A 363 22.63 -13.11 -14.81
C SER A 363 23.75 -12.67 -15.77
N ASP A 364 24.70 -13.54 -16.12
CA ASP A 364 25.71 -13.22 -17.13
C ASP A 364 25.12 -13.13 -18.55
N ASP A 365 24.13 -13.96 -18.86
CA ASP A 365 23.59 -14.13 -20.21
C ASP A 365 22.35 -13.26 -20.49
N PHE A 366 21.54 -12.99 -19.47
CA PHE A 366 20.25 -12.35 -19.64
C PHE A 366 19.80 -11.56 -18.40
N ILE A 367 18.80 -10.72 -18.60
CA ILE A 367 18.07 -10.04 -17.53
C ILE A 367 16.64 -10.55 -17.53
N ILE A 368 16.03 -10.70 -16.37
CA ILE A 368 14.57 -10.90 -16.25
C ILE A 368 13.95 -9.70 -15.58
N TYR A 369 12.68 -9.44 -15.87
CA TYR A 369 11.91 -8.37 -15.27
C TYR A 369 10.42 -8.72 -15.24
N SER A 370 9.67 -8.05 -14.38
CA SER A 370 8.20 -8.12 -14.34
C SER A 370 7.62 -7.03 -15.25
N TYR A 371 6.58 -7.37 -16.02
CA TYR A 371 5.86 -6.45 -16.89
C TYR A 371 4.37 -6.56 -16.63
N TYR A 372 3.68 -5.41 -16.62
CA TYR A 372 2.23 -5.37 -16.42
C TYR A 372 1.50 -5.38 -17.76
N GLU A 373 0.59 -6.33 -17.93
CA GLU A 373 -0.29 -6.40 -19.10
C GLU A 373 -1.54 -7.21 -18.78
N ASP A 374 -2.67 -6.80 -19.36
CA ASP A 374 -3.94 -7.54 -19.21
C ASP A 374 -4.35 -7.79 -17.75
N ALA A 375 -4.22 -6.76 -16.92
CA ALA A 375 -4.40 -6.84 -15.46
C ALA A 375 -3.42 -7.75 -14.70
N CYS A 376 -2.51 -8.42 -15.38
CA CYS A 376 -1.56 -9.37 -14.80
C CYS A 376 -0.15 -8.78 -14.71
N TYR A 377 0.67 -9.36 -13.83
CA TYR A 377 2.12 -9.18 -13.93
C TYR A 377 2.73 -10.49 -14.43
N ASN A 378 3.54 -10.37 -15.47
CA ASN A 378 4.20 -11.47 -16.16
C ASN A 378 5.71 -11.27 -16.13
N ILE A 379 6.47 -12.37 -16.09
CA ILE A 379 7.93 -12.34 -16.09
C ILE A 379 8.42 -12.45 -17.54
N TYR A 380 9.24 -11.50 -17.97
CA TYR A 380 9.86 -11.46 -19.29
C TYR A 380 11.38 -11.56 -19.18
N LYS A 381 12.00 -12.01 -20.28
CA LYS A 381 13.45 -12.10 -20.44
C LYS A 381 13.92 -11.03 -21.42
N TYR A 382 14.94 -10.27 -21.05
CA TYR A 382 15.71 -9.42 -21.95
C TYR A 382 16.97 -10.17 -22.40
N LEU A 383 17.13 -10.34 -23.71
CA LEU A 383 18.34 -10.97 -24.28
C LEU A 383 19.41 -9.92 -24.55
N ARG A 384 20.59 -10.09 -23.94
CA ARG A 384 21.73 -9.18 -24.12
C ARG A 384 22.22 -9.28 -25.57
N GLY A 385 22.16 -8.17 -26.31
CA GLY A 385 22.53 -8.10 -27.74
C GLY A 385 21.40 -7.66 -28.68
N GLY A 386 20.18 -7.42 -28.19
CA GLY A 386 19.15 -6.69 -28.92
C GLY A 386 19.53 -5.22 -29.11
N GLU A 387 19.04 -4.59 -30.19
CA GLU A 387 19.29 -3.17 -30.52
C GLU A 387 18.97 -2.27 -29.32
N ALA A 388 20.00 -1.80 -28.62
CA ALA A 388 19.88 -0.77 -27.59
C ALA A 388 19.91 0.59 -28.30
N GLU A 389 18.86 1.38 -28.14
CA GLU A 389 18.85 2.75 -28.63
C GLU A 389 19.65 3.63 -27.67
N ALA A 390 20.57 4.44 -28.20
CA ALA A 390 21.09 5.57 -27.45
C ALA A 390 19.91 6.42 -27.00
N ALA A 391 19.92 6.87 -25.74
CA ALA A 391 18.83 7.66 -25.18
C ALA A 391 18.76 9.05 -25.85
N GLU A 392 18.19 9.14 -27.05
CA GLU A 392 17.74 10.38 -27.66
C GLU A 392 16.25 10.56 -27.34
N GLU A 393 15.96 11.41 -26.35
CA GLU A 393 14.60 11.73 -25.96
C GLU A 393 14.04 12.87 -26.83
N LYS A 394 12.83 12.69 -27.37
CA LYS A 394 11.99 13.82 -27.74
C LYS A 394 11.29 14.27 -26.47
N GLU A 395 11.50 15.54 -26.12
CA GLU A 395 10.86 16.20 -24.99
C GLU A 395 9.34 15.92 -24.98
N ALA A 396 8.87 15.25 -23.94
CA ALA A 396 7.51 15.48 -23.48
C ALA A 396 7.48 16.93 -22.97
N GLU A 397 6.53 17.74 -23.47
CA GLU A 397 6.38 19.14 -23.06
C GLU A 397 6.40 19.26 -21.53
N SER A 398 7.50 19.79 -21.00
CA SER A 398 7.72 19.99 -19.57
C SER A 398 7.46 21.44 -19.20
N ILE A 399 6.70 21.65 -18.13
CA ILE A 399 6.57 22.95 -17.47
C ILE A 399 7.86 23.17 -16.67
N SER A 400 8.62 24.22 -17.01
CA SER A 400 9.92 24.50 -16.39
C SER A 400 9.80 24.91 -14.92
N PHE A 401 10.61 24.31 -14.05
CA PHE A 401 11.06 24.93 -12.81
C PHE A 401 12.57 25.15 -12.88
N ALA A 402 12.98 26.34 -12.43
CA ALA A 402 14.31 26.90 -12.61
C ALA A 402 15.42 26.16 -11.83
N GLU A 403 16.64 26.37 -12.33
CA GLU A 403 17.93 25.83 -11.91
C GLU A 403 18.16 25.79 -10.39
N MET A 404 18.62 24.64 -9.90
CA MET A 404 19.14 24.48 -8.54
C MET A 404 20.66 24.51 -8.53
N THR A 405 21.21 25.41 -7.71
CA THR A 405 22.58 25.34 -7.20
C THR A 405 22.74 24.15 -6.25
N PRO A 406 23.95 23.56 -6.15
CA PRO A 406 24.19 22.44 -5.26
C PRO A 406 24.08 22.89 -3.81
N VAL A 407 23.14 22.31 -3.07
CA VAL A 407 23.05 22.50 -1.62
C VAL A 407 24.17 21.68 -0.97
N LYS A 408 25.21 22.38 -0.51
CA LYS A 408 26.11 21.86 0.53
C LYS A 408 25.45 22.08 1.89
N GLY A 409 24.99 21.00 2.51
CA GLY A 409 24.45 20.93 3.87
C GLY A 409 22.98 20.53 3.85
N GLY A 410 22.60 19.35 4.37
CA GLY A 410 21.24 18.87 4.12
C GLY A 410 20.59 17.92 5.10
N ASP A 411 21.31 17.36 6.08
CA ASP A 411 20.64 16.54 7.09
C ASP A 411 20.04 17.46 8.16
N GLY A 412 20.82 18.42 8.69
CA GLY A 412 20.37 19.32 9.76
C GLY A 412 19.24 20.28 9.39
N GLU A 413 19.20 20.78 8.15
CA GLU A 413 18.16 21.71 7.69
C GLU A 413 16.83 21.00 7.43
N PHE A 414 16.88 19.82 6.81
CA PHE A 414 15.70 18.97 6.61
C PHE A 414 15.19 18.38 7.94
N LEU A 415 16.09 17.89 8.80
CA LEU A 415 15.76 17.56 10.19
C LEU A 415 15.19 18.76 10.92
N GLY A 416 15.70 19.97 10.69
CA GLY A 416 15.17 21.22 11.24
C GLY A 416 13.72 21.45 10.81
N HIS A 417 13.41 21.30 9.53
CA HIS A 417 12.04 21.42 9.01
C HIS A 417 11.11 20.32 9.52
N ILE A 418 11.57 19.06 9.56
CA ILE A 418 10.82 17.95 10.16
C ILE A 418 10.58 18.23 11.63
N ASN A 419 11.61 18.60 12.39
CA ASN A 419 11.51 18.90 13.81
C ASN A 419 10.69 20.15 14.08
N GLU A 420 10.67 21.15 13.19
CA GLU A 420 9.82 22.33 13.34
C GLU A 420 8.36 22.00 13.03
N ALA A 421 8.10 21.22 11.97
CA ALA A 421 6.76 20.70 11.67
C ALA A 421 6.27 19.78 12.79
N ALA A 422 7.12 18.85 13.23
CA ALA A 422 6.88 17.98 14.35
C ALA A 422 6.76 18.77 15.66
N ALA A 423 7.51 19.84 15.93
CA ALA A 423 7.33 20.66 17.13
C ALA A 423 6.07 21.53 17.08
N LYS A 424 5.61 21.90 15.88
CA LYS A 424 4.30 22.54 15.68
C LYS A 424 3.15 21.58 15.99
N ILE A 425 3.34 20.29 15.72
CA ILE A 425 2.34 19.22 15.94
C ILE A 425 2.44 18.65 17.36
N ILE A 426 3.64 18.26 17.75
CA ILE A 426 4.09 17.69 19.03
C ILE A 426 4.55 18.85 19.92
N LYS A 427 3.60 19.56 20.53
CA LYS A 427 3.94 20.37 21.69
C LYS A 427 4.34 19.42 22.83
N LYS A 428 5.57 19.58 23.30
CA LYS A 428 6.20 18.87 24.41
C LYS A 428 5.22 18.69 25.59
N GLU A 429 5.02 17.44 26.02
CA GLU A 429 4.24 17.03 27.19
C GLU A 429 2.88 17.74 27.32
N THR A 430 2.05 17.72 26.26
CA THR A 430 0.62 17.78 26.53
C THR A 430 0.26 16.49 27.26
N GLU A 431 0.14 16.56 28.59
CA GLU A 431 -0.63 15.56 29.34
C GLU A 431 -1.88 15.26 28.53
N TYR A 432 -2.16 13.98 28.33
CA TYR A 432 -3.36 13.57 27.62
C TYR A 432 -4.56 14.26 28.28
N VAL A 433 -5.20 15.17 27.55
CA VAL A 433 -6.41 15.84 27.99
C VAL A 433 -7.55 15.03 27.43
N MET A 434 -8.39 14.50 28.33
CA MET A 434 -9.62 13.81 27.95
C MET A 434 -10.53 14.78 27.17
N GLU A 435 -10.53 14.66 25.86
CA GLU A 435 -11.40 15.40 24.95
C GLU A 435 -12.34 14.40 24.27
N PHE A 436 -13.61 14.43 24.64
CA PHE A 436 -14.64 13.55 24.08
C PHE A 436 -15.07 14.05 22.71
N SER A 437 -15.02 13.15 21.72
CA SER A 437 -15.59 13.36 20.39
C SER A 437 -16.83 12.47 20.19
N PRO A 438 -17.87 12.94 19.50
CA PRO A 438 -19.03 12.12 19.20
C PRO A 438 -18.70 11.10 18.10
N ASP A 439 -18.89 9.81 18.38
CA ASP A 439 -18.69 8.74 17.40
C ASP A 439 -19.98 8.49 16.62
N ILE A 440 -21.10 8.35 17.34
CA ILE A 440 -22.43 8.13 16.79
C ILE A 440 -23.42 9.01 17.52
N VAL A 441 -24.14 9.82 16.76
CA VAL A 441 -25.29 10.58 17.23
C VAL A 441 -26.46 10.20 16.34
N PHE A 442 -27.37 9.40 16.88
CA PHE A 442 -28.49 8.85 16.14
C PHE A 442 -29.78 9.08 16.92
N ALA A 443 -30.80 9.61 16.25
CA ALA A 443 -32.11 9.85 16.84
C ALA A 443 -33.19 9.17 16.00
N LEU A 444 -34.15 8.56 16.68
CA LEU A 444 -35.32 7.91 16.09
C LEU A 444 -36.56 8.67 16.56
N VAL A 445 -37.40 9.06 15.61
CA VAL A 445 -38.74 9.59 15.89
C VAL A 445 -39.72 8.88 14.97
N GLY A 446 -40.79 8.33 15.54
CA GLY A 446 -41.83 7.61 14.84
C GLY A 446 -43.20 8.02 15.34
N ILE A 447 -44.24 7.74 14.55
CA ILE A 447 -45.63 7.98 14.93
C ILE A 447 -46.43 6.72 14.60
N GLY A 448 -47.06 6.13 15.61
CA GLY A 448 -47.95 4.96 15.49
C GLY A 448 -49.40 5.32 15.78
N THR A 449 -50.34 4.59 15.17
CA THR A 449 -51.79 4.78 15.38
C THR A 449 -52.26 4.41 16.78
N ASP A 450 -51.53 3.52 17.46
CA ASP A 450 -51.80 3.00 18.80
C ASP A 450 -50.84 3.55 19.87
N MET A 451 -49.58 3.81 19.50
CA MET A 451 -48.50 4.25 20.40
C MET A 451 -48.22 5.76 20.38
N GLY A 452 -48.84 6.53 19.46
CA GLY A 452 -48.55 7.96 19.32
C GLY A 452 -47.11 8.22 18.88
N VAL A 453 -46.50 9.31 19.37
CA VAL A 453 -45.11 9.67 19.04
C VAL A 453 -44.13 8.79 19.82
N THR A 454 -43.37 7.94 19.13
CA THR A 454 -42.27 7.14 19.69
C THR A 454 -40.94 7.86 19.43
N GLY A 455 -40.07 7.91 20.42
CA GLY A 455 -38.78 8.60 20.29
C GLY A 455 -37.63 7.83 20.93
N GLY A 456 -36.44 7.95 20.37
CA GLY A 456 -35.23 7.42 20.96
C GLY A 456 -33.98 8.15 20.48
N ALA A 457 -32.89 8.03 21.21
CA ALA A 457 -31.59 8.54 20.85
C ALA A 457 -30.50 7.60 21.32
N TYR A 458 -29.48 7.45 20.48
CA TYR A 458 -28.26 6.72 20.75
C TYR A 458 -27.12 7.71 20.55
N LEU A 459 -26.48 8.06 21.66
CA LEU A 459 -25.35 8.97 21.68
C LEU A 459 -24.17 8.18 22.18
N THR A 460 -23.09 8.09 21.40
CA THR A 460 -21.82 7.56 21.87
C THR A 460 -20.69 8.49 21.48
N GLY A 461 -19.69 8.52 22.33
CA GLY A 461 -18.46 9.23 22.05
C GLY A 461 -17.30 8.53 22.73
N SER A 462 -16.13 8.77 22.18
CA SER A 462 -14.88 8.37 22.76
C SER A 462 -13.89 9.51 22.73
N ASP A 463 -12.84 9.37 23.53
CA ASP A 463 -11.66 10.19 23.35
C ASP A 463 -10.82 9.72 22.16
N MET A 464 -9.78 10.52 21.83
CA MET A 464 -8.85 10.24 20.74
C MET A 464 -8.14 8.89 20.81
N LEU A 465 -7.87 8.35 22.01
CA LEU A 465 -7.19 7.06 22.19
C LEU A 465 -8.17 5.90 22.35
N GLY A 466 -9.47 6.17 22.48
CA GLY A 466 -10.48 5.16 22.78
C GLY A 466 -10.40 4.59 24.20
N ASN A 467 -9.64 5.25 25.10
CA ASN A 467 -9.50 4.86 26.50
C ASN A 467 -10.76 5.18 27.32
N HIS A 468 -11.56 6.15 26.89
CA HIS A 468 -12.79 6.60 27.51
C HIS A 468 -13.90 6.48 26.49
N ASN A 469 -14.88 5.61 26.73
CA ASN A 469 -16.03 5.47 25.85
C ASN A 469 -17.29 5.68 26.66
N ALA A 470 -18.15 6.60 26.24
CA ALA A 470 -19.44 6.84 26.86
C ALA A 470 -20.54 6.54 25.84
N ALA A 471 -21.64 5.96 26.31
CA ALA A 471 -22.85 5.83 25.54
C ALA A 471 -24.07 6.20 26.39
N LEU A 472 -25.03 6.86 25.76
CA LEU A 472 -26.34 7.17 26.32
C LEU A 472 -27.39 6.70 25.33
N ILE A 473 -28.20 5.75 25.78
CA ILE A 473 -29.35 5.22 25.07
C ILE A 473 -30.60 5.76 25.75
N ILE A 474 -31.45 6.40 24.96
CA ILE A 474 -32.74 6.93 25.36
C ILE A 474 -33.77 6.27 24.46
N ASN A 475 -34.79 5.64 25.03
CA ASN A 475 -35.91 5.11 24.28
C ASN A 475 -37.19 5.38 25.07
N ALA A 476 -38.16 6.05 24.46
CA ALA A 476 -39.42 6.38 25.09
C ALA A 476 -40.58 6.14 24.12
N VAL A 477 -41.52 5.32 24.56
CA VAL A 477 -42.81 5.09 23.90
C VAL A 477 -43.90 5.49 24.89
N PRO A 478 -44.56 6.64 24.69
CA PRO A 478 -45.59 7.15 25.59
C PRO A 478 -46.67 6.12 25.89
N GLY A 479 -46.94 5.88 27.17
CA GLY A 479 -47.96 4.91 27.62
C GLY A 479 -47.56 3.43 27.53
N TYR A 480 -46.30 3.13 27.17
CA TYR A 480 -45.75 1.77 27.14
C TYR A 480 -44.46 1.64 27.94
N TYR A 481 -43.40 2.40 27.61
CA TYR A 481 -42.16 2.35 28.38
C TYR A 481 -41.26 3.58 28.18
N SER A 482 -40.36 3.81 29.13
CA SER A 482 -39.24 4.75 29.03
C SER A 482 -37.96 4.09 29.56
N GLN A 483 -36.92 4.04 28.74
CA GLN A 483 -35.62 3.48 29.06
C GLN A 483 -34.54 4.55 28.86
N TYR A 484 -33.75 4.77 29.89
CA TYR A 484 -32.53 5.58 29.84
C TYR A 484 -31.38 4.71 30.32
N GLU A 485 -30.34 4.56 29.52
CA GLU A 485 -29.19 3.73 29.84
C GLU A 485 -27.92 4.50 29.51
N PHE A 486 -27.11 4.77 30.53
CA PHE A 486 -25.81 5.39 30.39
C PHE A 486 -24.74 4.34 30.67
N SER A 487 -23.79 4.16 29.76
CA SER A 487 -22.63 3.30 29.96
C SER A 487 -21.35 4.07 29.76
N TYR A 488 -20.34 3.78 30.57
CA TYR A 488 -19.01 4.35 30.49
C TYR A 488 -17.96 3.25 30.65
N LEU A 489 -17.06 3.14 29.68
CA LEU A 489 -15.93 2.21 29.67
C LEU A 489 -14.63 3.00 29.80
N TYR A 490 -13.79 2.56 30.73
CA TYR A 490 -12.46 3.08 30.96
C TYR A 490 -11.43 1.96 30.75
N LEU A 491 -10.57 2.14 29.75
CA LEU A 491 -9.66 1.12 29.22
C LEU A 491 -8.17 1.48 29.39
N GLU A 492 -7.85 2.56 30.09
CA GLU A 492 -6.46 2.97 30.33
C GLU A 492 -5.76 2.08 31.38
N LEU A 493 -6.54 1.43 32.24
CA LEU A 493 -6.01 0.54 33.27
C LEU A 493 -5.59 -0.81 32.66
N PRO A 494 -4.72 -1.59 33.34
CA PRO A 494 -4.40 -2.96 32.96
C PRO A 494 -5.61 -3.93 32.91
N PHE A 495 -6.79 -3.47 33.29
CA PHE A 495 -8.08 -4.14 33.20
C PHE A 495 -9.14 -3.14 32.76
N ASP A 496 -10.14 -3.62 32.03
CA ASP A 496 -11.26 -2.81 31.60
C ASP A 496 -12.20 -2.58 32.78
N MET A 497 -12.62 -1.33 32.96
CA MET A 497 -13.63 -0.97 33.94
C MET A 497 -14.85 -0.37 33.24
N GLY A 498 -16.01 -0.94 33.49
CA GLY A 498 -17.29 -0.48 32.96
C GLY A 498 -18.23 -0.05 34.06
N LEU A 499 -18.93 1.06 33.87
CA LEU A 499 -20.07 1.48 34.67
C LEU A 499 -21.27 1.61 33.75
N SER A 500 -22.37 0.95 34.07
CA SER A 500 -23.66 1.14 33.40
C SER A 500 -24.72 1.55 34.41
N LEU A 501 -25.47 2.60 34.14
CA LEU A 501 -26.61 3.07 34.92
C LEU A 501 -27.85 2.96 34.05
N TYR A 502 -28.94 2.43 34.59
CA TYR A 502 -30.18 2.30 33.85
C TYR A 502 -31.38 2.78 34.65
N TYR A 503 -32.35 3.31 33.93
CA TYR A 503 -33.72 3.54 34.37
C TYR A 503 -34.64 2.91 33.33
N ARG A 504 -35.60 2.10 33.77
CA ARG A 504 -36.60 1.46 32.93
C ARG A 504 -37.96 1.61 33.60
N GLN A 505 -38.85 2.36 32.99
CA GLN A 505 -40.26 2.42 33.36
C GLN A 505 -41.05 1.64 32.31
N ASN A 506 -41.88 0.70 32.74
CA ASN A 506 -42.80 -0.04 31.88
C ASN A 506 -44.23 0.14 32.40
N THR A 507 -45.16 0.40 31.49
CA THR A 507 -46.59 0.49 31.75
C THR A 507 -47.26 -0.76 31.17
N TYR A 508 -47.78 -1.61 32.04
CA TYR A 508 -48.50 -2.81 31.66
C TYR A 508 -50.00 -2.50 31.63
N LYS A 509 -50.62 -2.61 30.45
CA LYS A 509 -52.08 -2.53 30.30
C LYS A 509 -52.69 -3.88 30.65
N ILE A 510 -53.61 -3.89 31.59
CA ILE A 510 -54.33 -5.07 32.08
C ILE A 510 -55.71 -5.04 31.43
N TYR A 511 -56.04 -6.13 30.74
CA TYR A 511 -57.32 -6.32 30.07
C TYR A 511 -58.12 -7.40 30.77
N ASP A 512 -59.44 -7.26 30.79
CA ASP A 512 -60.35 -8.30 31.26
C ASP A 512 -60.25 -9.53 30.34
N VAL A 513 -60.13 -10.71 30.93
CA VAL A 513 -59.85 -11.95 30.19
C VAL A 513 -61.11 -12.46 29.46
N GLU A 514 -62.30 -12.12 29.95
CA GLU A 514 -63.58 -12.58 29.38
C GLU A 514 -64.11 -11.60 28.33
N THR A 515 -63.97 -10.29 28.54
CA THR A 515 -64.51 -9.26 27.62
C THR A 515 -63.46 -8.66 26.69
N GLY A 516 -62.17 -8.76 27.02
CA GLY A 516 -61.08 -8.09 26.29
C GLY A 516 -61.03 -6.58 26.50
N GLU A 517 -61.88 -6.03 27.38
CA GLU A 517 -61.92 -4.60 27.65
C GLU A 517 -60.76 -4.17 28.55
N PHE A 518 -60.27 -2.93 28.35
CA PHE A 518 -59.24 -2.36 29.20
C PHE A 518 -59.76 -2.22 30.62
N PHE A 519 -59.07 -2.84 31.58
CA PHE A 519 -59.46 -2.87 32.98
C PHE A 519 -58.65 -1.87 33.82
N SER A 520 -57.32 -1.90 33.71
CA SER A 520 -56.41 -1.04 34.50
C SER A 520 -55.00 -0.99 33.89
N SER A 521 -54.13 -0.14 34.44
CA SER A 521 -52.70 -0.11 34.09
C SER A 521 -51.82 -0.22 35.34
N LEU A 522 -50.71 -0.93 35.22
CA LEU A 522 -49.68 -1.03 36.25
C LEU A 522 -48.37 -0.43 35.75
N ASP A 523 -47.89 0.60 36.44
CA ASP A 523 -46.57 1.17 36.17
C ASP A 523 -45.52 0.52 37.06
N SER A 524 -44.44 0.03 36.44
CA SER A 524 -43.27 -0.51 37.11
C SER A 524 -42.04 0.30 36.73
N SER A 525 -41.36 0.85 37.74
CA SER A 525 -40.11 1.59 37.57
C SER A 525 -38.97 0.80 38.19
N GLN A 526 -37.92 0.58 37.40
CA GLN A 526 -36.67 -0.06 37.80
C GLN A 526 -35.53 0.91 37.55
N TYR A 527 -34.63 1.03 38.52
CA TYR A 527 -33.41 1.79 38.38
C TYR A 527 -32.28 1.03 39.06
N GLY A 528 -31.09 1.14 38.51
CA GLY A 528 -29.94 0.42 39.04
C GLY A 528 -28.67 0.75 38.29
N GLY A 529 -27.60 0.11 38.72
CA GLY A 529 -26.30 0.22 38.07
C GLY A 529 -25.55 -1.10 38.11
N ILE A 530 -24.65 -1.26 37.16
CA ILE A 530 -23.75 -2.40 37.02
C ILE A 530 -22.35 -1.84 36.93
N MET A 531 -21.46 -2.28 37.83
CA MET A 531 -20.02 -2.10 37.67
C MET A 531 -19.42 -3.41 37.18
N GLN A 532 -18.66 -3.34 36.10
CA GLN A 532 -17.97 -4.47 35.51
C GLN A 532 -16.46 -4.22 35.55
N PHE A 533 -15.72 -5.27 35.90
CA PHE A 533 -14.27 -5.30 35.79
C PHE A 533 -13.93 -6.51 34.92
N SER A 534 -13.20 -6.28 33.84
CA SER A 534 -12.78 -7.33 32.92
C SER A 534 -11.28 -7.26 32.77
N TYR A 535 -10.55 -8.27 33.27
CA TYR A 535 -9.15 -8.39 32.94
C TYR A 535 -9.05 -9.16 31.62
N PRO A 536 -8.47 -8.60 30.55
CA PRO A 536 -8.34 -9.31 29.29
C PRO A 536 -7.29 -10.43 29.44
N VAL A 537 -7.73 -11.61 29.88
CA VAL A 537 -6.91 -12.82 29.85
C VAL A 537 -6.89 -13.34 28.41
N GLY A 538 -6.04 -12.73 27.59
CA GLY A 538 -5.71 -13.25 26.28
C GLY A 538 -4.62 -14.32 26.40
N LEU A 539 -4.58 -15.27 25.47
CA LEU A 539 -3.39 -16.11 25.21
C LEU A 539 -2.12 -15.27 24.91
N TYR A 540 -2.25 -13.95 24.78
CA TYR A 540 -1.24 -12.97 24.40
C TYR A 540 -0.82 -12.01 25.53
N SER A 541 -1.41 -12.07 26.72
CA SER A 541 -1.01 -11.26 27.89
C SER A 541 -0.61 -12.18 29.05
N ARG A 542 0.70 -12.45 29.16
CA ARG A 542 1.26 -13.16 30.32
C ARG A 542 1.20 -12.21 31.52
N ALA A 543 0.73 -12.70 32.67
CA ALA A 543 0.87 -12.00 33.95
C ALA A 543 2.37 -11.91 34.30
N GLY A 544 3.03 -10.89 33.76
CA GLY A 544 4.29 -10.36 34.22
C GLY A 544 4.04 -8.94 34.64
N LEU A 545 4.21 -8.66 35.94
CA LEU A 545 4.34 -7.31 36.44
C LEU A 545 5.41 -6.59 35.61
N ASN A 546 5.05 -5.40 35.09
CA ASN A 546 5.94 -4.49 34.37
C ASN A 546 7.26 -4.24 35.12
#